data_AF-A0A0C2ZYL1-F1
#
_entry.id   AF-A0A0C2ZYL1-F1
#
_cell.length_a   1.000
_cell.length_b   1.000
_cell.length_c   1.000
_cell.angle_alpha   90.00
_cell.angle_beta   90.00
_cell.angle_gamma   90.00
#
_symmetry.space_group_name_H-M   'P 1'
#
loop_
_entity.id
_entity.type
_entity.pdbx_description
1 polymer ?
#
loop_
_entity_poly.entity_id
_entity_poly.type
_entity_poly.pdbx_seq_one_letter_code
_entity_poly.pdbx_strand_id
1 'polypeptide(L)'
;MASSPPPEEYAQQASYYCANLNGLVDRDTSHLFRGDRTRVYRGTLKREGTGASGVIQVALKVVWFTPEGDGSIEHVLREVHVWSKLCHPNIAKLLGFVTEFDDTLSMVSEWMAKGNAYQYVQDQSVDPRPLVSRDSSMTVRDICENL
;
A
#
# COMPACT_ATOMS: atom_id res chain seq x y z
N MET A 1 -23.57 -13.96 -17.38
CA MET A 1 -22.72 -13.46 -16.28
C MET A 1 -21.33 -14.02 -16.53
N ALA A 2 -20.37 -13.20 -16.93
CA ALA A 2 -18.99 -13.64 -17.05
C ALA A 2 -18.47 -13.86 -15.62
N SER A 3 -17.99 -15.07 -15.33
CA SER A 3 -17.26 -15.34 -14.08
C SER A 3 -16.04 -14.43 -14.03
N SER A 4 -15.77 -13.81 -12.89
CA SER A 4 -14.51 -13.12 -12.64
C SER A 4 -13.36 -14.07 -13.00
N PRO A 5 -12.37 -13.63 -13.79
CA PRO A 5 -11.18 -14.43 -14.06
C PRO A 5 -10.52 -14.98 -12.79
N PRO A 6 -9.83 -16.13 -12.87
CA PRO A 6 -9.12 -16.69 -11.73
C PRO A 6 -7.97 -15.76 -11.27
N PRO A 7 -7.60 -15.78 -9.98
CA PRO A 7 -6.54 -14.92 -9.42
C PRO A 7 -5.21 -14.93 -10.18
N GLU A 8 -4.88 -16.04 -10.82
CA GLU A 8 -3.67 -16.24 -11.61
C GLU A 8 -3.60 -15.35 -12.87
N GLU A 9 -4.72 -15.11 -13.53
CA GLU A 9 -4.78 -14.24 -14.71
C GLU A 9 -4.48 -12.77 -14.35
N TYR A 10 -4.91 -12.34 -13.15
CA TYR A 10 -4.63 -11.01 -12.63
C TYR A 10 -3.18 -10.83 -12.22
N ALA A 11 -2.58 -11.86 -11.64
CA ALA A 11 -1.16 -11.86 -11.31
C ALA A 11 -0.31 -11.66 -12.58
N GLN A 12 -0.69 -12.31 -13.68
CA GLN A 12 -0.02 -12.13 -14.96
C GLN A 12 -0.17 -10.70 -15.49
N GLN A 13 -1.38 -10.12 -15.41
CA GLN A 13 -1.62 -8.74 -15.86
C GLN A 13 -0.87 -7.70 -15.01
N ALA A 14 -0.89 -7.84 -13.68
CA ALA A 14 -0.20 -6.93 -12.77
C ALA A 14 1.32 -7.01 -12.89
N SER A 15 1.85 -8.18 -13.26
CA SER A 15 3.29 -8.38 -13.50
C SER A 15 3.84 -7.53 -14.65
N TYR A 16 2.99 -7.03 -15.56
CA TYR A 16 3.41 -6.05 -16.58
C TYR A 16 3.71 -4.67 -15.98
N TYR A 17 3.20 -4.36 -14.79
CA TYR A 17 3.28 -3.03 -14.19
C TYR A 17 4.22 -2.95 -13.00
N CYS A 18 4.29 -3.99 -12.17
CA CYS A 18 5.19 -4.04 -11.01
C CYS A 18 5.57 -5.47 -10.63
N ALA A 19 6.54 -5.61 -9.72
CA ALA A 19 7.07 -6.90 -9.33
C ALA A 19 6.04 -7.76 -8.56
N ASN A 20 5.99 -9.05 -8.88
CA ASN A 20 5.32 -10.04 -8.04
C ASN A 20 6.23 -10.36 -6.84
N LEU A 21 5.70 -10.19 -5.62
CA LEU A 21 6.41 -10.38 -4.36
C LEU A 21 5.92 -11.60 -3.56
N ASN A 22 5.19 -12.52 -4.22
CA ASN A 22 4.73 -13.75 -3.61
C ASN A 22 5.90 -14.53 -3.00
N GLY A 23 5.69 -15.13 -1.83
CA GLY A 23 6.72 -15.83 -1.05
C GLY A 23 7.76 -14.94 -0.37
N LEU A 24 7.79 -13.63 -0.66
CA LEU A 24 8.73 -12.68 -0.05
C LEU A 24 8.10 -11.81 1.04
N VAL A 25 6.77 -11.78 1.12
CA VAL A 25 6.02 -10.93 2.05
C VAL A 25 5.31 -11.77 3.10
N ASP A 26 5.52 -11.44 4.37
CA ASP A 26 4.73 -11.93 5.48
C ASP A 26 3.73 -10.85 5.91
N ARG A 27 2.45 -11.22 6.06
CA ARG A 27 1.36 -10.31 6.46
C ARG A 27 1.07 -10.42 7.96
N ASP A 28 1.04 -9.28 8.65
CA ASP A 28 0.58 -9.18 10.04
C ASP A 28 -0.91 -8.82 10.09
N THR A 29 -1.74 -9.75 10.57
CA THR A 29 -3.18 -9.58 10.69
C THR A 29 -3.62 -8.82 11.95
N SER A 30 -2.71 -8.62 12.91
CA SER A 30 -3.01 -7.87 14.16
C SER A 30 -3.04 -6.36 13.95
N HIS A 31 -2.28 -5.86 12.97
CA HIS A 31 -2.20 -4.44 12.64
C HIS A 31 -2.98 -4.14 11.35
N LEU A 32 -4.26 -3.79 11.54
CA LEU A 32 -5.20 -3.56 10.46
C LEU A 32 -5.81 -2.16 10.50
N PHE A 33 -5.63 -1.42 9.41
CA PHE A 33 -6.37 -0.20 9.15
C PHE A 33 -7.55 -0.52 8.23
N ARG A 34 -8.77 -0.23 8.68
CA ARG A 34 -9.99 -0.40 7.88
C ARG A 34 -10.49 0.96 7.40
N GLY A 35 -10.43 1.16 6.09
CA GLY A 35 -11.28 2.11 5.39
C GLY A 35 -12.55 1.42 4.90
N ASP A 36 -13.46 2.20 4.32
CA ASP A 36 -14.76 1.71 3.81
C ASP A 36 -14.62 0.56 2.81
N ARG A 37 -13.71 0.71 1.83
CA ARG A 37 -13.45 -0.27 0.75
C ARG A 37 -12.01 -0.78 0.72
N THR A 38 -11.27 -0.57 1.80
CA THR A 38 -9.83 -0.86 1.82
C THR A 38 -9.38 -1.35 3.18
N ARG A 39 -8.53 -2.38 3.21
CA ARG A 39 -7.76 -2.78 4.38
C ARG A 39 -6.32 -2.50 4.05
N VAL A 40 -5.61 -1.94 5.01
CA VAL A 40 -4.16 -1.90 4.97
C VAL A 40 -3.66 -2.74 6.12
N TYR A 41 -2.95 -3.81 5.78
CA TYR A 41 -2.22 -4.62 6.76
C TYR A 41 -0.78 -4.15 6.82
N ARG A 42 -0.17 -4.26 8.00
CA ARG A 42 1.28 -4.21 8.10
C ARG A 42 1.87 -5.55 7.67
N GLY A 43 3.11 -5.55 7.20
CA GLY A 43 3.85 -6.77 6.92
C GLY A 43 5.34 -6.54 6.86
N THR A 44 6.07 -7.60 6.49
CA THR A 44 7.52 -7.57 6.29
C THR A 44 7.88 -8.14 4.94
N LEU A 45 8.74 -7.45 4.19
CA LEU A 45 9.29 -7.89 2.92
C LEU A 45 10.75 -8.32 3.11
N LYS A 46 11.07 -9.56 2.72
CA LYS A 46 12.43 -10.09 2.66
C LYS A 46 13.08 -9.61 1.36
N ARG A 47 14.14 -8.82 1.47
CA ARG A 47 15.00 -8.43 0.34
C ARG A 47 16.23 -9.32 0.29
N GLU A 48 16.40 -10.02 -0.81
CA GLU A 48 17.69 -10.63 -1.16
C GLU A 48 18.56 -9.61 -1.89
N GLY A 49 19.76 -9.39 -1.38
CA GLY A 49 20.79 -8.55 -1.98
C GLY A 49 22.17 -9.15 -1.75
N THR A 50 23.16 -8.71 -2.51
CA THR A 50 24.52 -9.28 -2.64
C THR A 50 25.40 -9.30 -1.38
N GLY A 51 24.87 -9.03 -0.18
CA GLY A 51 25.68 -9.08 1.04
C GLY A 51 24.94 -9.05 2.38
N ALA A 52 23.63 -8.80 2.41
CA ALA A 52 22.82 -8.91 3.64
C ALA A 52 21.34 -9.16 3.29
N SER A 53 20.73 -10.14 3.93
CA SER A 53 19.28 -10.34 3.90
C SER A 53 18.63 -9.22 4.70
N GLY A 54 18.00 -8.26 4.01
CA GLY A 54 17.32 -7.13 4.64
C GLY A 54 15.84 -7.41 4.82
N VAL A 55 15.27 -7.07 5.98
CA VAL A 55 13.81 -7.09 6.19
C VAL A 55 13.33 -5.66 6.31
N ILE A 56 12.36 -5.27 5.46
CA ILE A 56 11.73 -3.95 5.54
C ILE A 56 10.25 -4.08 5.91
N GLN A 57 9.72 -3.06 6.58
CA GLN A 57 8.29 -3.00 6.91
C GLN A 57 7.51 -2.47 5.71
N VAL A 58 6.40 -3.15 5.42
CA VAL A 58 5.55 -2.83 4.27
C VAL A 58 4.10 -2.67 4.68
N ALA A 59 3.37 -1.91 3.87
CA ALA A 59 1.92 -1.82 3.88
C ALA A 59 1.36 -2.70 2.75
N LEU A 60 0.41 -3.58 3.08
CA LEU A 60 -0.35 -4.37 2.13
C LEU A 60 -1.74 -3.76 1.99
N LYS A 61 -1.96 -3.03 0.90
CA LYS A 61 -3.25 -2.42 0.58
C LYS A 61 -4.11 -3.43 -0.17
N VAL A 62 -5.17 -3.86 0.49
CA VAL A 62 -6.19 -4.76 -0.04
C VAL A 62 -7.42 -3.95 -0.35
N VAL A 63 -7.84 -3.96 -1.61
CA VAL A 63 -9.10 -3.37 -2.05
C VAL A 63 -10.07 -4.53 -2.25
N TRP A 64 -11.14 -4.59 -1.47
CA TRP A 64 -12.25 -5.51 -1.77
C TRP A 64 -13.44 -4.71 -2.27
N PHE A 65 -14.18 -5.34 -3.18
CA PHE A 65 -15.46 -4.86 -3.61
C PHE A 65 -16.53 -5.82 -3.11
N THR A 66 -17.71 -5.29 -2.78
CA THR A 66 -18.85 -6.15 -2.48
C THR A 66 -19.31 -6.83 -3.78
N PRO A 67 -19.82 -8.07 -3.70
CA PRO A 67 -20.37 -8.78 -4.87
C PRO A 67 -21.48 -8.01 -5.62
N GLU A 68 -22.13 -7.06 -4.94
CA GLU A 68 -23.19 -6.21 -5.46
C GLU A 68 -22.69 -4.94 -6.18
N GLY A 69 -21.40 -4.64 -6.08
CA GLY A 69 -20.77 -3.51 -6.75
C GLY A 69 -20.16 -3.89 -8.10
N ASP A 70 -20.05 -2.92 -9.00
CA ASP A 70 -19.32 -2.93 -10.27
C ASP A 70 -17.79 -3.11 -10.13
N GLY A 71 -17.35 -3.64 -8.98
CA GLY A 71 -15.99 -3.74 -8.51
C GLY A 71 -15.17 -4.75 -9.27
N SER A 72 -14.99 -4.49 -10.55
CA SER A 72 -14.15 -5.26 -11.43
C SER A 72 -12.70 -5.15 -10.94
N ILE A 73 -12.02 -6.29 -10.94
CA ILE A 73 -10.56 -6.37 -10.84
C ILE A 73 -9.82 -5.37 -11.73
N GLU A 74 -10.43 -4.91 -12.81
CA GLU A 74 -9.91 -3.85 -13.68
C GLU A 74 -9.64 -2.57 -12.90
N HIS A 75 -10.43 -2.25 -11.86
CA HIS A 75 -10.17 -1.12 -10.98
C HIS A 75 -8.86 -1.28 -10.20
N VAL A 76 -8.63 -2.48 -9.65
CA VAL A 76 -7.40 -2.79 -8.92
C VAL A 76 -6.21 -2.78 -9.87
N LEU A 77 -6.34 -3.37 -11.05
CA LEU A 77 -5.29 -3.36 -12.08
C LEU A 77 -5.01 -1.94 -12.59
N ARG A 78 -6.03 -1.10 -12.74
CA ARG A 78 -5.87 0.31 -13.08
C ARG A 78 -5.15 1.06 -11.96
N GLU A 79 -5.47 0.77 -10.70
CA GLU A 79 -4.79 1.38 -9.56
C GLU A 79 -3.32 0.96 -9.51
N VAL A 80 -3.02 -0.33 -9.68
CA VAL A 80 -1.65 -0.86 -9.83
C VAL A 80 -0.91 -0.15 -10.97
N HIS A 81 -1.55 -0.02 -12.14
CA HIS A 81 -0.96 0.60 -13.31
C HIS A 81 -0.66 2.09 -13.12
N VAL A 82 -1.58 2.84 -12.51
CA VAL A 82 -1.37 4.26 -12.23
C VAL A 82 -0.28 4.42 -11.18
N TRP A 83 -0.35 3.64 -10.09
CA TRP A 83 0.59 3.75 -8.98
C TRP A 83 2.00 3.31 -9.38
N SER A 84 2.17 2.31 -10.25
CA SER A 84 3.49 1.89 -10.74
C SER A 84 4.23 3.00 -11.49
N LYS A 85 3.50 3.98 -12.05
CA LYS A 85 4.05 5.14 -12.74
C LYS A 85 4.37 6.31 -11.81
N LEU A 86 3.91 6.29 -10.56
CA LEU A 86 4.15 7.36 -9.60
C LEU A 86 5.53 7.21 -8.96
N CYS A 87 6.46 8.08 -9.36
CA CYS A 87 7.80 8.16 -8.78
C CYS A 87 8.06 9.59 -8.32
N HIS A 88 7.66 9.91 -7.08
CA HIS A 88 7.85 11.22 -6.50
C HIS A 88 8.21 11.09 -5.02
N PRO A 89 9.11 11.92 -4.47
CA PRO A 89 9.51 11.86 -3.06
C PRO A 89 8.35 12.00 -2.07
N ASN A 90 7.17 12.51 -2.45
CA ASN A 90 6.01 12.65 -1.56
C ASN A 90 4.88 11.66 -1.83
N ILE A 91 5.12 10.65 -2.68
CA ILE A 91 4.16 9.59 -2.98
C ILE A 91 4.80 8.27 -2.57
N ALA A 92 4.10 7.47 -1.76
CA ALA A 92 4.59 6.15 -1.36
C ALA A 92 4.90 5.32 -2.60
N LYS A 93 6.09 4.74 -2.67
CA LYS A 93 6.50 3.93 -3.82
C LYS A 93 5.77 2.59 -3.80
N LEU A 94 5.18 2.21 -4.93
CA LEU A 94 4.72 0.84 -5.15
C LEU A 94 5.94 -0.07 -5.30
N LEU A 95 6.11 -1.00 -4.37
CA LEU A 95 7.20 -1.99 -4.38
C LEU A 95 6.84 -3.18 -5.27
N GLY A 96 5.56 -3.54 -5.30
CA GLY A 96 5.06 -4.69 -6.04
C GLY A 96 3.65 -5.05 -5.63
N PHE A 97 3.26 -6.29 -5.91
CA PHE A 97 1.98 -6.85 -5.52
C PHE A 97 2.15 -8.29 -5.00
N VAL A 98 1.13 -8.77 -4.31
CA VAL A 98 0.99 -10.18 -3.91
C VAL A 98 -0.43 -10.67 -4.16
N THR A 99 -0.60 -11.97 -4.37
CA THR A 99 -1.90 -12.61 -4.61
C THR A 99 -2.19 -13.77 -3.65
N GLU A 100 -1.32 -14.00 -2.66
CA GLU A 100 -1.41 -15.12 -1.72
C GLU A 100 -2.38 -14.87 -0.55
N PHE A 101 -2.99 -13.68 -0.50
CA PHE A 101 -3.83 -13.24 0.60
C PHE A 101 -5.25 -12.93 0.15
N ASP A 102 -6.24 -13.44 0.91
CA ASP A 102 -7.66 -13.15 0.78
C ASP A 102 -8.23 -13.33 -0.66
N ASP A 103 -7.65 -14.27 -1.43
CA ASP A 103 -7.98 -14.58 -2.83
C ASP A 103 -8.05 -13.34 -3.75
N THR A 104 -7.23 -12.33 -3.45
CA THR A 104 -7.24 -11.04 -4.15
C THR A 104 -5.83 -10.50 -4.38
N LEU A 105 -5.72 -9.52 -5.27
CA LEU A 105 -4.48 -8.77 -5.48
C LEU A 105 -4.31 -7.71 -4.40
N SER A 106 -3.19 -7.77 -3.69
CA SER A 106 -2.80 -6.76 -2.70
C SER A 106 -1.59 -5.98 -3.19
N MET A 107 -1.66 -4.65 -3.12
CA MET A 107 -0.55 -3.77 -3.47
C MET A 107 0.40 -3.60 -2.28
N VAL A 108 1.71 -3.63 -2.54
CA VAL A 108 2.75 -3.55 -1.50
C VAL A 108 3.52 -2.24 -1.63
N SER A 109 3.55 -1.45 -0.57
CA SER A 109 4.36 -0.22 -0.46
C SER A 109 5.15 -0.19 0.84
N GLU A 110 6.05 0.78 1.01
CA GLU A 110 6.73 1.00 2.30
C GLU A 110 5.72 1.33 3.42
N TRP A 111 6.01 0.84 4.64
CA TRP A 111 5.19 1.15 5.81
C TRP A 111 5.46 2.57 6.31
N MET A 112 4.40 3.36 6.44
CA MET A 112 4.45 4.71 7.00
C MET A 112 4.30 4.65 8.53
N ALA A 113 5.43 4.57 9.24
CA ALA A 113 5.48 4.29 10.67
C ALA A 113 4.71 5.29 11.54
N LYS A 114 4.60 6.54 11.09
CA LYS A 114 4.04 7.64 11.89
C LYS A 114 2.55 7.88 11.61
N GLY A 115 1.93 6.93 10.89
CA GLY A 115 0.50 6.93 10.65
C GLY A 115 0.13 7.90 9.54
N ASN A 116 -1.01 8.59 9.71
CA ASN A 116 -1.56 9.47 8.69
C ASN A 116 -1.80 10.89 9.24
N ALA A 117 -2.04 11.84 8.34
CA ALA A 117 -2.27 13.24 8.69
C ALA A 117 -3.46 13.45 9.64
N TYR A 118 -4.49 12.59 9.57
CA TYR A 118 -5.61 12.67 10.52
C TYR A 118 -5.17 12.33 11.94
N GLN A 119 -4.37 11.28 12.12
CA GLN A 119 -3.81 10.92 13.43
C GLN A 119 -2.85 12.01 13.94
N TYR A 120 -2.01 12.55 13.06
CA TYR A 120 -1.07 13.64 13.37
C TYR A 120 -1.79 14.85 14.00
N VAL A 121 -2.86 15.36 13.37
CA VAL A 121 -3.54 16.58 13.85
C VAL A 121 -4.38 16.36 15.10
N GLN A 122 -4.68 15.11 15.44
CA GLN A 122 -5.41 14.76 16.67
C GLN A 122 -4.47 14.55 17.86
N ASP A 123 -3.18 14.37 17.62
CA ASP A 123 -2.19 14.20 18.69
C ASP A 123 -1.93 15.54 19.39
N GLN A 124 -2.35 15.64 20.65
CA GLN A 124 -2.19 16.85 21.47
C GLN A 124 -0.72 17.15 21.82
N SER A 125 0.18 16.19 21.65
CA SER A 125 1.62 16.41 21.83
C SER A 125 2.28 17.05 20.61
N VAL A 126 1.59 17.10 19.47
CA VAL A 126 2.07 17.65 18.21
C VAL A 126 1.54 19.08 18.03
N ASP A 127 2.42 20.00 17.65
CA ASP A 127 2.01 21.34 17.22
C ASP A 127 1.52 21.29 15.77
N PRO A 128 0.23 21.54 15.47
CA PRO A 128 -0.28 21.47 14.11
C PRO A 128 -0.04 22.77 13.31
N ARG A 129 0.43 23.86 13.95
CA ARG A 129 0.63 25.17 13.28
C ARG A 129 1.55 25.11 12.06
N PRO A 130 2.64 24.30 12.04
CA PRO A 130 3.45 24.10 10.86
C PRO A 130 2.70 23.51 9.66
N LEU A 131 1.48 22.98 9.78
CA LEU A 131 0.70 22.55 8.61
C LEU A 131 -0.06 23.70 7.93
N VAL A 132 -0.24 24.81 8.64
CA VAL A 132 -1.11 25.93 8.23
C VAL A 132 -0.30 27.15 7.78
N SER A 133 0.99 27.22 8.14
CA SER A 133 1.88 28.29 7.68
C SER A 133 2.27 28.13 6.20
N ARG A 134 2.21 29.22 5.44
CA ARG A 134 2.59 29.28 4.01
C ARG A 134 4.08 29.00 3.73
N ASP A 135 4.92 29.00 4.77
CA ASP A 135 6.36 28.75 4.69
C ASP A 135 6.76 27.29 5.00
N SER A 136 5.78 26.40 5.14
CA SER A 136 6.05 25.04 5.56
C SER A 136 6.60 24.19 4.43
N SER A 137 7.87 23.78 4.56
CA SER A 137 8.47 22.71 3.76
C SER A 137 7.94 21.32 4.12
N MET A 138 6.97 21.23 5.04
CA MET A 138 6.45 19.99 5.61
C MET A 138 5.41 19.38 4.67
N THR A 139 5.72 18.20 4.15
CA THR A 139 4.87 17.45 3.23
C THR A 139 4.04 16.40 3.97
N VAL A 140 3.01 15.85 3.32
CA VAL A 140 2.24 14.72 3.86
C VAL A 140 3.14 13.50 4.15
N ARG A 141 4.26 13.37 3.43
CA ARG A 141 5.24 12.31 3.72
C ARG A 141 6.09 12.64 4.95
N ASP A 142 6.44 13.89 5.20
CA ASP A 142 7.15 14.28 6.42
C ASP A 142 6.33 13.99 7.68
N ILE A 143 5.01 14.11 7.59
CA ILE A 143 4.09 13.65 8.64
C ILE A 143 4.22 12.14 8.87
N CYS A 144 4.31 11.36 7.80
CA CYS A 144 4.33 9.90 7.81
C CYS A 144 5.72 9.28 8.08
N GLU A 145 6.82 10.00 7.80
CA GLU A 145 8.21 9.55 7.88
C GLU A 145 9.09 10.34 8.88
N ASN A 146 8.80 11.61 9.20
CA ASN A 146 9.72 12.55 9.89
C ASN A 146 9.24 13.18 11.24
N LEU A 147 8.17 12.71 11.91
CA LEU A 147 7.99 12.89 13.38
C LEU A 147 8.81 11.96 14.29
#